data_AF-A0A3N9V2P9-F1
#
_entry.id   AF-A0A3N9V2P9-F1
#
_cell.length_a   1.000
_cell.length_b   1.000
_cell.length_c   1.000
_cell.angle_alpha   90.00
_cell.angle_beta   90.00
_cell.angle_gamma   90.00
#
_symmetry.space_group_name_H-M   'P 1'
#
loop_
_entity.id
_entity.type
_entity.pdbx_description
1 polymer ?
#
loop_
_entity_poly.entity_id
_entity_poly.type
_entity_poly.pdbx_seq_one_letter_code
_entity_poly.pdbx_strand_id
1 'polypeptide(L)'
;ILKRNEGYVMSLARLSDLALGKAPERPADAAVQVAGDVQIIIPLKGLVNVEEEEKRLLKELGKVEKDIDFLGKKLENQEFIGRAPAVVVAKEREKLEEFTNKKQVLLENLEKIRRLI
;
A
#
# COMPACT_ATOMS: atom_id res chain seq x y z
N ILE A 1 -11.29 32.63 17.11
CA ILE A 1 -10.21 32.76 16.10
C ILE A 1 -10.37 31.71 15.01
N LEU A 2 -10.38 30.41 15.33
CA LEU A 2 -10.54 29.32 14.36
C LEU A 2 -11.79 29.47 13.46
N LYS A 3 -12.96 29.68 14.05
CA LYS A 3 -14.22 29.89 13.28
C LYS A 3 -14.19 31.09 12.33
N ARG A 4 -13.41 32.14 12.65
CA ARG A 4 -13.28 33.33 11.80
C ARG A 4 -12.35 33.10 10.61
N ASN A 5 -11.40 32.16 10.75
CA ASN A 5 -10.36 31.88 9.77
C ASN A 5 -10.55 30.51 9.08
N GLU A 6 -11.73 29.92 9.19
CA GLU A 6 -12.07 28.58 8.68
C GLU A 6 -11.72 28.41 7.20
N GLY A 7 -12.02 29.40 6.35
CA GLY A 7 -11.68 29.34 4.93
C GLY A 7 -10.16 29.27 4.65
N TYR A 8 -9.33 29.90 5.48
CA TYR A 8 -7.89 29.75 5.38
C TYR A 8 -7.43 28.35 5.80
N VAL A 9 -8.04 27.79 6.84
CA VAL A 9 -7.72 26.42 7.29
C VAL A 9 -8.09 25.41 6.21
N MET A 10 -9.30 25.50 5.65
CA MET A 10 -9.75 24.61 4.57
C MET A 10 -8.87 24.70 3.32
N SER A 11 -8.51 25.91 2.88
CA SER A 11 -7.69 26.10 1.67
C SER A 11 -6.24 25.64 1.85
N LEU A 12 -5.59 26.02 2.95
CA LEU A 12 -4.19 25.69 3.20
C LEU A 12 -3.98 24.19 3.48
N ALA A 13 -4.92 23.57 4.21
CA ALA A 13 -4.87 22.14 4.51
C ALA A 13 -5.60 21.26 3.49
N ARG A 14 -6.19 21.86 2.44
CA ARG A 14 -6.95 21.17 1.37
C ARG A 14 -8.05 20.26 1.92
N LEU A 15 -8.83 20.79 2.85
CA LEU A 15 -9.92 20.06 3.50
C LEU A 15 -11.21 20.25 2.70
N SER A 16 -11.94 19.16 2.49
CA SER A 16 -13.32 19.19 1.98
C SER A 16 -14.34 19.55 3.07
N ASP A 17 -14.04 19.25 4.33
CA ASP A 17 -14.90 19.50 5.47
C ASP A 17 -14.07 19.82 6.73
N LEU A 18 -14.64 20.63 7.63
CA LEU A 18 -14.01 21.02 8.89
C LEU A 18 -15.06 21.14 10.00
N ALA A 19 -14.93 20.33 11.05
CA ALA A 19 -15.73 20.45 12.26
C ALA A 19 -14.93 21.11 13.39
N LEU A 20 -15.44 22.20 13.96
CA LEU A 20 -14.85 22.89 15.11
C LEU A 20 -15.75 22.72 16.34
N GLY A 21 -15.23 22.13 17.42
CA GLY A 21 -15.98 21.90 18.66
C GLY A 21 -15.11 21.68 19.88
N LYS A 22 -15.70 21.77 21.08
CA LYS A 22 -15.08 21.30 22.32
C LYS A 22 -15.41 19.82 22.46
N ALA A 23 -14.39 18.97 22.44
CA ALA A 23 -14.51 17.49 22.48
C ALA A 23 -15.32 16.90 21.30
N PRO A 24 -14.75 16.89 20.07
CA PRO A 24 -15.37 16.16 18.97
C PRO A 24 -15.44 14.67 19.29
N GLU A 25 -16.49 13.98 18.83
CA GLU A 25 -16.49 12.52 18.83
C GLU A 25 -15.26 12.00 18.10
N ARG A 26 -14.54 11.08 18.73
CA ARG A 26 -13.31 10.49 18.20
C ARG A 26 -13.64 9.11 17.61
N PRO A 27 -13.58 8.94 16.28
CA PRO A 27 -13.56 7.61 15.68
C PRO A 27 -12.38 6.80 16.22
N ALA A 28 -12.56 5.48 16.40
CA ALA A 28 -11.49 4.59 16.83
C ALA A 28 -10.24 4.71 15.92
N ASP A 29 -10.47 4.91 14.62
CA ASP A 29 -9.45 4.96 13.58
C ASP A 29 -8.98 6.40 13.26
N ALA A 30 -9.12 7.34 14.19
CA ALA A 30 -8.68 8.72 13.96
C ALA A 30 -7.23 8.96 14.42
N ALA A 31 -6.45 9.64 13.57
CA ALA A 31 -5.20 10.25 14.00
C ALA A 31 -5.50 11.48 14.84
N VAL A 32 -4.81 11.61 15.98
CA VAL A 32 -4.97 12.74 16.90
C VAL A 32 -3.63 13.44 17.07
N GLN A 33 -3.63 14.75 16.87
CA GLN A 33 -2.45 15.60 17.07
C GLN A 33 -2.80 16.80 17.93
N VAL A 34 -1.93 17.16 18.88
CA VAL A 34 -2.07 18.37 19.69
C VAL A 34 -1.10 19.42 19.15
N ALA A 35 -1.60 20.62 18.88
CA ALA A 35 -0.81 21.76 18.42
C ALA A 35 -1.15 22.98 19.29
N GLY A 36 -0.31 23.27 20.28
CA GLY A 36 -0.62 24.30 21.28
C GLY A 36 -1.93 23.97 22.02
N ASP A 37 -2.87 24.91 22.00
CA ASP A 37 -4.16 24.80 22.69
C ASP A 37 -5.25 24.11 21.85
N VAL A 38 -4.91 23.54 20.69
CA VAL A 38 -5.87 22.86 19.81
C VAL A 38 -5.55 21.38 19.67
N GLN A 39 -6.60 20.57 19.64
CA GLN A 39 -6.55 19.15 19.28
C GLN A 39 -7.12 18.98 17.87
N ILE A 40 -6.36 18.34 17.00
CA ILE A 40 -6.70 18.03 15.62
C ILE A 40 -7.03 16.55 15.56
N ILE A 41 -8.22 16.22 15.06
CA ILE A 41 -8.69 14.84 14.89
C ILE A 41 -8.93 14.63 13.39
N ILE A 42 -8.24 13.66 12.81
CA ILE A 42 -8.36 13.30 11.39
C ILE A 42 -8.92 11.88 11.32
N PRO A 43 -10.20 11.72 10.94
CA PRO A 43 -10.77 10.40 10.66
C PRO A 43 -10.00 9.75 9.51
N LEU A 44 -9.32 8.64 9.74
CA LEU A 44 -8.55 7.96 8.68
C LEU A 44 -9.45 7.08 7.80
N LYS A 45 -10.62 6.70 8.32
CA LYS A 45 -11.63 5.93 7.60
C LYS A 45 -12.16 6.73 6.40
N GLY A 46 -11.88 6.24 5.19
CA GLY A 46 -12.31 6.86 3.93
C GLY A 46 -11.31 7.82 3.27
N LEU A 47 -10.19 8.18 3.92
CA LEU A 47 -9.10 8.96 3.30
C LEU A 47 -8.18 8.09 2.43
N VAL A 48 -8.04 6.82 2.80
CA VAL A 48 -7.40 5.80 1.96
C VAL A 48 -8.52 5.09 1.22
N ASN A 49 -8.52 5.16 -0.12
CA ASN A 49 -9.40 4.31 -0.93
C ASN A 49 -8.87 2.88 -0.86
N VAL A 50 -9.17 2.21 0.25
CA VAL A 50 -8.68 0.87 0.56
C VAL A 50 -9.06 -0.11 -0.55
N GLU A 51 -10.25 0.02 -1.14
CA GLU A 51 -10.67 -0.82 -2.27
C GLU A 51 -9.83 -0.60 -3.53
N GLU A 52 -9.49 0.64 -3.86
CA GLU A 52 -8.65 0.97 -5.01
C GLU A 52 -7.21 0.51 -4.80
N GLU A 53 -6.68 0.71 -3.59
CA GLU A 53 -5.34 0.29 -3.24
C GLU A 53 -5.22 -1.25 -3.16
N GLU A 54 -6.23 -1.93 -2.63
CA GLU A 54 -6.34 -3.39 -2.69
C GLU A 54 -6.39 -3.87 -4.14
N LYS A 55 -7.22 -3.26 -5.00
CA LYS A 55 -7.27 -3.60 -6.44
C LYS A 55 -5.93 -3.37 -7.12
N ARG A 56 -5.21 -2.29 -6.80
CA ARG A 56 -3.88 -1.99 -7.33
C ARG A 56 -2.88 -3.07 -6.92
N LEU A 57 -2.84 -3.41 -5.64
CA LEU A 57 -1.95 -4.43 -5.10
C LEU A 57 -2.25 -5.82 -5.66
N LEU A 58 -3.53 -6.23 -5.74
CA LEU A 58 -3.93 -7.50 -6.35
C LEU A 58 -3.53 -7.58 -7.84
N LYS A 59 -3.68 -6.47 -8.58
CA LYS A 59 -3.27 -6.41 -9.98
C LYS A 59 -1.75 -6.50 -10.14
N GLU A 60 -0.99 -5.88 -9.24
CA GLU A 60 0.47 -6.00 -9.22
C GLU A 60 0.91 -7.43 -8.85
N LEU A 61 0.26 -8.01 -7.84
CA LEU A 61 0.48 -9.39 -7.41
C LEU A 61 0.28 -10.38 -8.56
N GLY A 62 -0.83 -10.25 -9.28
CA GLY A 62 -1.15 -11.12 -10.42
C GLY A 62 -0.20 -10.96 -11.62
N LYS A 63 0.54 -9.85 -11.73
CA LYS A 63 1.62 -9.72 -12.72
C LYS A 63 2.86 -10.47 -12.26
N VAL A 64 3.27 -10.23 -11.01
CA VAL A 64 4.46 -10.88 -10.42
C VAL A 64 4.28 -12.39 -10.36
N GLU A 65 3.08 -12.89 -10.04
CA GLU A 65 2.78 -14.33 -10.05
C GLU A 65 2.93 -14.96 -11.44
N LYS A 66 2.49 -14.28 -12.50
CA LYS A 66 2.68 -14.77 -13.87
C LYS A 66 4.15 -14.82 -14.27
N ASP A 67 4.93 -13.82 -13.86
CA ASP A 67 6.37 -13.79 -14.11
C ASP A 67 7.08 -14.93 -13.35
N ILE A 68 6.71 -15.16 -12.08
CA ILE A 68 7.20 -16.29 -11.27
C ILE A 68 6.84 -17.62 -11.93
N ASP A 69 5.59 -17.83 -12.33
CA ASP A 69 5.16 -19.07 -12.97
C ASP A 69 5.89 -19.33 -14.29
N PHE A 70 6.12 -18.28 -15.08
CA PHE A 70 6.85 -18.40 -16.34
C PHE A 70 8.31 -18.78 -16.12
N LEU A 71 8.98 -18.10 -15.19
CA LEU A 71 10.37 -18.37 -14.83
C LEU A 71 10.52 -19.75 -14.16
N GLY A 72 9.59 -20.12 -13.28
CA GLY A 72 9.53 -21.40 -12.60
C GLY A 72 9.43 -22.55 -13.60
N LYS A 73 8.47 -22.50 -14.53
CA LYS A 73 8.32 -23.51 -15.60
C LYS A 73 9.57 -23.62 -16.48
N LYS A 74 10.23 -22.49 -16.77
CA LYS A 74 11.47 -22.46 -17.56
C LYS A 74 12.63 -23.13 -16.81
N LEU A 75 12.69 -22.93 -15.49
CA LEU A 75 13.69 -23.53 -14.60
C LEU A 75 13.40 -24.97 -14.19
N GLU A 76 12.16 -25.44 -14.31
CA GLU A 76 11.79 -26.86 -14.15
C GLU A 76 12.07 -27.69 -15.40
N ASN A 77 12.13 -27.06 -16.57
CA ASN A 77 12.41 -27.75 -17.82
C ASN A 77 13.87 -28.24 -17.85
N GLN A 78 14.04 -29.56 -17.67
CA GLN A 78 15.32 -30.25 -17.69
C GLN A 78 16.09 -30.04 -19.01
N GLU A 79 15.42 -29.88 -20.16
CA GLU A 79 16.10 -29.53 -21.42
C GLU A 79 16.70 -28.12 -21.37
N PHE A 80 16.03 -27.16 -20.73
CA PHE A 80 16.54 -25.81 -20.58
C PHE A 80 17.72 -25.79 -19.61
N ILE A 81 17.65 -26.48 -18.48
CA ILE A 81 18.76 -26.59 -17.52
C ILE A 81 19.96 -27.30 -18.16
N GLY A 82 19.72 -28.37 -18.93
CA GLY A 82 20.77 -29.17 -19.55
C GLY A 82 21.43 -28.52 -20.77
N ARG A 83 20.72 -27.64 -21.50
CA ARG A 83 21.25 -26.95 -22.70
C ARG A 83 21.67 -25.51 -22.46
N ALA A 84 21.11 -24.82 -21.46
CA ALA A 84 21.43 -23.43 -21.22
C ALA A 84 22.76 -23.28 -20.46
N PRO A 85 23.56 -22.25 -20.76
CA PRO A 85 24.77 -21.96 -19.99
C PRO A 85 24.44 -21.73 -18.51
N ALA A 86 25.31 -22.21 -17.61
CA ALA A 86 25.14 -22.06 -16.15
C ALA A 86 24.89 -20.60 -15.71
N VAL A 87 25.49 -19.63 -16.41
CA VAL A 87 25.29 -18.19 -16.17
C VAL A 87 23.85 -17.75 -16.44
N VAL A 88 23.20 -18.32 -17.45
CA VAL A 88 21.80 -18.03 -17.79
C VAL A 88 20.86 -18.65 -16.78
N VAL A 89 21.10 -19.91 -16.38
CA VAL A 89 20.30 -20.59 -15.35
C VAL A 89 20.41 -19.87 -14.00
N ALA A 90 21.61 -19.43 -13.62
CA ALA A 90 21.84 -18.66 -12.40
C ALA A 90 21.08 -17.32 -12.43
N LYS A 91 21.16 -16.55 -13.53
CA LYS A 91 20.41 -15.29 -13.69
C LYS A 91 18.89 -15.48 -13.64
N GLU A 92 18.38 -16.55 -14.22
CA GLU A 92 16.94 -16.85 -14.20
C GLU A 92 16.48 -17.26 -12.78
N ARG A 93 17.32 -18.00 -12.02
CA ARG A 93 17.06 -18.31 -10.60
C ARG A 93 17.09 -17.06 -9.72
N GLU A 94 18.06 -16.18 -9.92
CA GLU A 94 18.17 -14.91 -9.20
C GLU A 94 16.94 -14.02 -9.47
N LYS A 95 16.50 -13.93 -10.73
CA LYS A 95 15.24 -13.24 -11.07
C LYS A 95 14.04 -13.87 -10.38
N LEU A 96 13.93 -15.19 -10.37
CA LEU A 96 12.84 -15.89 -9.70
C LEU A 96 12.79 -15.53 -8.21
N GLU A 97 13.94 -15.52 -7.54
CA GLU A 97 14.08 -15.13 -6.14
C GLU A 97 13.69 -13.66 -5.92
N GLU A 98 14.14 -12.74 -6.78
CA GLU A 98 13.77 -11.32 -6.72
C GLU A 98 12.25 -11.12 -6.84
N PHE A 99 11.61 -11.78 -7.81
CA PHE A 99 10.16 -11.72 -7.96
C PHE A 99 9.42 -12.36 -6.78
N THR A 100 9.95 -13.45 -6.22
CA THR A 100 9.36 -14.12 -5.05
C THR A 100 9.41 -13.20 -3.82
N ASN A 101 10.54 -12.53 -3.59
CA ASN A 101 10.68 -11.53 -2.53
C ASN A 101 9.71 -10.36 -2.75
N LYS A 102 9.61 -9.87 -3.99
CA LYS A 102 8.65 -8.82 -4.35
C LYS A 102 7.21 -9.24 -4.09
N LYS A 103 6.83 -10.48 -4.42
CA LYS A 103 5.50 -11.04 -4.12
C LYS A 103 5.23 -11.03 -2.62
N GLN A 104 6.19 -11.44 -1.80
CA GLN A 104 6.05 -11.43 -0.33
C GLN A 104 5.75 -10.02 0.21
N VAL A 105 6.53 -9.02 -0.22
CA VAL A 105 6.33 -7.63 0.20
C VAL A 105 4.94 -7.11 -0.22
N LEU A 106 4.48 -7.47 -1.42
CA LEU A 106 3.14 -7.10 -1.89
C LEU A 106 2.03 -7.77 -1.07
N LEU A 107 2.20 -9.04 -0.66
CA LEU A 107 1.25 -9.74 0.23
C LEU A 107 1.19 -9.08 1.61
N GLU A 108 2.32 -8.77 2.21
CA GLU A 108 2.36 -8.09 3.51
C GLU A 108 1.67 -6.74 3.47
N ASN A 109 1.87 -5.97 2.39
CA ASN A 109 1.20 -4.69 2.20
C ASN A 109 -0.31 -4.87 1.99
N LEU A 110 -0.72 -5.89 1.25
CA LEU A 110 -2.14 -6.22 1.08
C LEU A 110 -2.79 -6.57 2.42
N GLU A 111 -2.13 -7.37 3.26
CA GLU A 111 -2.62 -7.70 4.60
C GLU A 111 -2.70 -6.48 5.53
N LYS A 112 -1.73 -5.56 5.47
CA LYS A 112 -1.79 -4.30 6.23
C LYS A 112 -3.01 -3.48 5.83
N ILE A 113 -3.30 -3.42 4.54
CA ILE A 113 -4.44 -2.65 4.02
C ILE A 113 -5.78 -3.31 4.36
N ARG A 114 -5.88 -4.64 4.27
CA ARG A 114 -7.07 -5.38 4.70
C ARG A 114 -7.36 -5.24 6.20
N ARG A 115 -6.34 -5.01 7.02
CA ARG A 115 -6.49 -4.71 8.46
C ARG A 115 -7.03 -3.30 8.76
N LEU A 116 -7.08 -2.42 7.76
CA LEU A 116 -7.63 -1.07 7.89
C LEU A 116 -9.13 -1.00 7.53
N ILE A 117 -9.75 -2.13 7.16
CA ILE A 117 -11.18 -2.30 6.91
C ILE A 117 -11.84 -2.88 8.16
#